data_AF-A0A436BHB8-F1
#
_entry.id   AF-A0A436BHB8-F1
#
_cell.length_a   1.000
_cell.length_b   1.000
_cell.length_c   1.000
_cell.angle_alpha   90.00
_cell.angle_beta   90.00
_cell.angle_gamma   90.00
#
_symmetry.space_group_name_H-M   'P 1'
#
loop_
_entity.id
_entity.type
_entity.pdbx_description
1 polymer ?
#
loop_
_entity_poly.entity_id
_entity_poly.type
_entity_poly.pdbx_seq_one_letter_code
_entity_poly.pdbx_strand_id
1 'polypeptide(L)'
;VLVVGDFMAAGLAEGLDTAFAENAGVRIVVRSNGSSGFVRDDFYNWPEQIKSLIETEKPAAVIVMLGSNDRQSMKVGDVREQPRSENWTKEYERRTDALGKAIAAAKVPFLWVGMPAFRVPKMTSDMLAFNDIYH
;
A
#
# COMPACT_ATOMS: atom_id res chain seq x y z
N VAL A 1 -11.50 -3.61 11.03
CA VAL A 1 -10.50 -3.81 9.96
C VAL A 1 -9.97 -2.45 9.57
N LEU A 2 -8.65 -2.27 9.54
CA LEU A 2 -8.03 -1.02 9.09
C LEU A 2 -7.59 -1.19 7.64
N VAL A 3 -8.06 -0.32 6.74
CA VAL A 3 -7.64 -0.26 5.35
C VAL A 3 -6.68 0.93 5.19
N VAL A 4 -5.50 0.67 4.65
CA VAL A 4 -4.46 1.68 4.40
C VAL A 4 -4.01 1.67 2.95
N GLY A 5 -3.64 2.84 2.45
CA GLY A 5 -3.00 2.96 1.15
C GLY A 5 -3.35 4.23 0.38
N ASP A 6 -3.25 4.15 -0.95
CA ASP A 6 -3.52 5.27 -1.84
C ASP A 6 -5.01 5.42 -2.15
N PHE A 7 -5.36 6.17 -3.21
CA PHE A 7 -6.76 6.37 -3.57
C PHE A 7 -7.49 5.06 -3.94
N MET A 8 -6.78 4.02 -4.38
CA MET A 8 -7.39 2.72 -4.65
C MET A 8 -7.78 2.01 -3.37
N ALA A 9 -6.99 2.16 -2.29
CA ALA A 9 -7.37 1.67 -0.96
C ALA A 9 -8.63 2.36 -0.42
N ALA A 10 -8.82 3.65 -0.73
CA ALA A 10 -10.05 4.35 -0.37
C ALA A 10 -11.29 3.74 -1.05
N GLY A 11 -11.21 3.50 -2.36
CA GLY A 11 -12.29 2.82 -3.09
C GLY A 11 -12.52 1.38 -2.63
N LEU A 12 -11.45 0.65 -2.29
CA LEU A 12 -11.57 -0.69 -1.67
C LEU A 12 -12.32 -0.61 -0.33
N ALA A 13 -12.00 0.37 0.52
CA ALA A 13 -12.66 0.56 1.79
C ALA A 13 -14.17 0.85 1.64
N GLU A 14 -14.55 1.69 0.67
CA GLU A 14 -15.97 1.97 0.36
C GLU A 14 -16.73 0.70 -0.03
N GLY A 15 -16.11 -0.15 -0.87
CA GLY A 15 -16.68 -1.44 -1.24
C GLY A 15 -16.82 -2.40 -0.06
N LEU A 16 -15.83 -2.44 0.83
CA LEU A 16 -15.89 -3.23 2.06
C LEU A 16 -16.95 -2.72 3.03
N ASP A 17 -17.05 -1.40 3.23
CA ASP A 17 -18.11 -0.81 4.06
C ASP A 17 -19.50 -1.19 3.55
N THR A 18 -19.69 -1.12 2.23
CA THR A 18 -20.95 -1.55 1.60
C THR A 18 -21.21 -3.04 1.81
N ALA A 19 -20.21 -3.89 1.59
CA ALA A 19 -20.34 -5.34 1.72
C ALA A 19 -20.62 -5.81 3.16
N PHE A 20 -20.15 -5.06 4.16
CA PHE A 20 -20.33 -5.37 5.58
C PHE A 20 -21.37 -4.50 6.28
N ALA A 21 -22.17 -3.71 5.54
CA ALA A 21 -23.10 -2.74 6.12
C ALA A 21 -24.11 -3.33 7.13
N GLU A 22 -24.54 -4.58 6.92
CA GLU A 22 -25.49 -5.28 7.81
C GLU A 22 -24.80 -6.08 8.92
N ASN A 23 -23.46 -6.14 8.94
CA ASN A 23 -22.69 -6.89 9.92
C ASN A 23 -22.16 -5.98 11.02
N ALA A 24 -22.91 -5.87 12.12
CA ALA A 24 -22.51 -5.07 13.29
C ALA A 24 -21.19 -5.52 13.96
N GLY A 25 -20.69 -6.72 13.65
CA GLY A 25 -19.41 -7.23 14.15
C GLY A 25 -18.19 -6.74 13.36
N VAL A 26 -18.38 -6.11 12.20
CA VAL A 26 -17.29 -5.64 11.34
C VAL A 26 -17.41 -4.12 11.16
N ARG A 27 -16.36 -3.42 11.58
CA ARG A 27 -16.17 -2.00 11.28
C ARG A 27 -14.97 -1.82 10.37
N ILE A 28 -15.15 -1.16 9.23
CA ILE A 28 -14.04 -0.72 8.39
C ILE A 28 -13.60 0.67 8.88
N VAL A 29 -12.28 0.86 8.95
CA VAL A 29 -11.67 2.16 9.21
C VAL A 29 -10.70 2.40 8.08
N VAL A 30 -10.84 3.53 7.37
CA VAL A 30 -9.94 3.92 6.29
C VAL A 30 -8.94 4.97 6.76
N ARG A 31 -7.67 4.73 6.48
CA ARG A 31 -6.57 5.69 6.65
C ARG A 31 -5.76 5.70 5.37
N SER A 32 -6.27 6.41 4.37
CA SER A 32 -5.62 6.54 3.07
C SER A 32 -4.97 7.92 2.89
N ASN A 33 -3.94 7.96 2.06
CA ASN A 33 -3.36 9.19 1.55
C ASN A 33 -3.34 9.09 0.01
N GLY A 34 -4.27 9.78 -0.65
CA GLY A 34 -4.61 9.53 -2.05
C GLY A 34 -3.46 9.60 -3.05
N SER A 35 -2.49 10.50 -2.83
CA SER A 35 -1.34 10.69 -3.73
C SER A 35 -0.07 9.97 -3.26
N SER A 36 -0.17 9.16 -2.21
CA SER A 36 0.98 8.43 -1.64
C SER A 36 1.30 7.14 -2.40
N GLY A 37 2.44 6.56 -2.05
CA GLY A 37 2.99 5.33 -2.60
C GLY A 37 4.32 5.03 -1.90
N PHE A 38 5.09 4.08 -2.40
CA PHE A 38 6.44 3.80 -1.89
C PHE A 38 7.53 4.65 -2.52
N VAL A 39 7.33 5.28 -3.68
CA VAL A 39 8.40 6.03 -4.35
C VAL A 39 8.75 7.35 -3.66
N ARG A 40 7.76 8.05 -3.13
CA ARG A 40 7.91 9.36 -2.47
C ARG A 40 7.72 9.21 -0.96
N ASP A 41 8.71 8.60 -0.30
CA ASP A 41 8.78 8.47 1.16
C ASP A 41 8.93 9.83 1.85
N ASP A 42 9.46 10.83 1.15
CA ASP A 42 9.47 12.24 1.57
C ASP A 42 8.08 12.88 1.58
N PHE A 43 7.12 12.37 0.78
CA PHE A 43 5.74 12.85 0.79
C PHE A 43 4.91 12.14 1.88
N TYR A 44 5.00 10.80 1.94
CA TYR A 44 4.33 10.02 2.98
C TYR A 44 5.04 8.69 3.21
N ASN A 45 5.65 8.54 4.39
CA ASN A 45 6.40 7.34 4.74
C ASN A 45 5.50 6.28 5.39
N TRP A 46 4.91 5.39 4.60
CA TRP A 46 4.02 4.33 5.09
C TRP A 46 4.63 3.45 6.21
N PRO A 47 5.86 2.93 6.10
CA PRO A 47 6.50 2.15 7.18
C PRO A 47 6.60 2.88 8.53
N GLU A 48 6.76 4.21 8.52
CA GLU A 48 6.77 5.00 9.75
C GLU A 48 5.37 5.25 10.29
N GLN A 49 4.44 5.65 9.42
CA GLN A 49 3.09 6.07 9.80
C GLN A 49 2.22 4.90 10.29
N ILE A 50 2.40 3.70 9.72
CA ILE A 50 1.54 2.55 9.99
C ILE A 50 1.55 2.13 11.47
N LYS A 51 2.65 2.35 12.19
CA LYS A 51 2.78 1.99 13.60
C LYS A 51 1.77 2.79 14.44
N SER A 52 1.76 4.11 14.27
CA SER A 52 0.84 4.99 14.99
C SER A 52 -0.62 4.77 14.57
N LEU A 53 -0.88 4.43 13.30
CA LEU A 53 -2.22 4.08 12.84
C LEU A 53 -2.73 2.81 13.52
N ILE A 54 -1.90 1.76 13.63
CA ILE A 54 -2.27 0.51 14.31
C ILE A 54 -2.46 0.75 15.82
N GLU A 55 -1.59 1.52 16.47
CA GLU A 55 -1.72 1.86 17.90
C GLU A 55 -3.00 2.63 18.21
N THR A 56 -3.40 3.54 17.32
CA THR A 56 -4.58 4.38 17.46
C THR A 56 -5.86 3.59 17.21
N GLU A 57 -5.95 2.89 16.08
CA GLU A 57 -7.19 2.23 15.65
C GLU A 57 -7.37 0.84 16.25
N LYS A 58 -6.29 0.23 16.76
CA LYS A 58 -6.25 -1.13 17.34
C LYS A 58 -7.03 -2.16 16.50
N PRO A 59 -6.73 -2.28 15.20
CA PRO A 59 -7.53 -3.12 14.31
C PRO A 59 -7.30 -4.60 14.58
N ALA A 60 -8.36 -5.40 14.35
CA ALA A 60 -8.25 -6.87 14.35
C ALA A 60 -7.49 -7.42 13.13
N ALA A 61 -7.46 -6.66 12.02
CA ALA A 61 -6.72 -6.98 10.80
C ALA A 61 -6.42 -5.70 10.01
N VAL A 62 -5.30 -5.68 9.28
CA VAL A 62 -4.91 -4.59 8.38
C VAL A 62 -5.06 -5.06 6.93
N ILE A 63 -5.60 -4.21 6.06
CA ILE A 63 -5.64 -4.41 4.61
C ILE A 63 -4.82 -3.30 3.97
N VAL A 64 -3.84 -3.68 3.15
CA VAL A 64 -2.96 -2.74 2.44
C VAL A 64 -3.31 -2.78 0.95
N MET A 65 -3.44 -1.61 0.32
CA MET A 65 -3.53 -1.50 -1.14
C MET A 65 -2.78 -0.25 -1.62
N LEU A 66 -1.62 -0.46 -2.24
CA LEU A 66 -0.70 0.60 -2.64
C LEU A 66 -0.05 0.29 -3.99
N GLY A 67 0.31 1.34 -4.71
CA GLY A 67 1.17 1.25 -5.90
C GLY A 67 0.66 2.07 -7.09
N SER A 68 -0.54 2.66 -7.03
CA SER A 68 -1.11 3.40 -8.17
C SER A 68 -0.27 4.60 -8.57
N ASN A 69 0.39 5.24 -7.60
CA ASN A 69 1.22 6.42 -7.81
C ASN A 69 2.70 6.09 -8.05
N ASP A 70 3.10 4.82 -7.98
CA ASP A 70 4.51 4.43 -7.93
C ASP A 70 5.15 4.20 -9.31
N ARG A 71 4.39 4.42 -10.39
CA ARG A 71 4.91 4.40 -11.76
C ARG A 71 5.73 5.66 -12.10
N GLN A 72 6.61 6.07 -11.19
CA GLN A 72 7.45 7.24 -11.32
C GLN A 72 8.89 6.92 -10.95
N SER A 73 9.82 7.67 -11.51
CA SER A 73 11.25 7.55 -11.20
C SER A 73 11.51 7.73 -9.71
N MET A 74 12.42 6.95 -9.14
CA MET A 74 12.80 7.01 -7.73
C MET A 74 14.21 7.54 -7.60
N LYS A 75 14.46 8.36 -6.57
CA LYS A 75 15.83 8.76 -6.22
C LYS A 75 16.44 7.65 -5.34
N VAL A 76 17.48 6.98 -5.85
CA VAL A 76 18.24 5.94 -5.15
C VAL A 76 19.68 6.45 -5.01
N GLY A 77 20.07 6.84 -3.81
CA GLY A 77 21.29 7.64 -3.60
C GLY A 77 21.20 8.97 -4.36
N ASP A 78 22.19 9.26 -5.21
CA ASP A 78 22.20 10.45 -6.07
C ASP A 78 21.65 10.21 -7.48
N VAL A 79 21.20 8.99 -7.78
CA VAL A 79 20.73 8.59 -9.11
C VAL A 79 19.20 8.58 -9.17
N ARG A 80 18.66 9.07 -10.28
CA ARG A 80 17.23 8.98 -10.58
C ARG A 80 16.96 7.75 -11.43
N GLU A 81 16.52 6.69 -10.78
CA GLU A 81 16.27 5.39 -11.39
C GLU A 81 14.88 5.37 -12.04
N GLN A 82 14.80 4.79 -13.23
CA GLN A 82 13.53 4.63 -13.94
C GLN A 82 12.71 3.50 -13.31
N PRO A 83 11.36 3.58 -13.34
CA PRO A 83 10.50 2.51 -12.87
C PRO A 83 10.92 1.15 -13.44
N ARG A 84 11.03 0.15 -12.56
CA ARG A 84 11.38 -1.24 -12.91
C ARG A 84 12.80 -1.45 -13.43
N SER A 85 13.69 -0.46 -13.36
CA SER A 85 15.13 -0.74 -13.43
C SER A 85 15.57 -1.57 -12.21
N GLU A 86 16.70 -2.27 -12.30
CA GLU A 86 17.15 -3.17 -11.24
C GLU A 86 17.26 -2.47 -9.87
N ASN A 87 17.89 -1.30 -9.83
CA ASN A 87 18.06 -0.53 -8.59
C ASN A 87 16.73 0.04 -8.08
N TRP A 88 15.84 0.48 -8.99
CA TRP A 88 14.50 0.93 -8.61
C TRP A 88 13.72 -0.21 -7.96
N THR A 89 13.75 -1.40 -8.56
CA THR A 89 13.03 -2.59 -8.05
C THR A 89 13.56 -3.01 -6.70
N LYS A 90 14.88 -3.08 -6.52
CA LYS A 90 15.51 -3.40 -5.23
C LYS A 90 15.11 -2.43 -4.12
N GLU A 91 15.10 -1.13 -4.40
CA GLU A 91 14.68 -0.14 -3.41
C GLU A 91 13.17 -0.19 -3.15
N TYR A 92 12.36 -0.44 -4.18
CA TYR A 92 10.92 -0.62 -4.04
C TYR A 92 10.60 -1.84 -3.15
N GLU A 93 11.21 -2.99 -3.41
CA GLU A 93 11.15 -4.21 -2.58
C GLU A 93 11.57 -3.92 -1.13
N ARG A 94 12.66 -3.19 -0.93
CA ARG A 94 13.12 -2.81 0.42
C ARG A 94 12.07 -1.99 1.17
N ARG A 95 11.37 -1.07 0.48
CA ARG A 95 10.33 -0.22 1.07
C ARG A 95 9.03 -0.98 1.34
N THR A 96 8.62 -1.88 0.45
CA THR A 96 7.44 -2.75 0.66
C THR A 96 7.68 -3.72 1.80
N ASP A 97 8.87 -4.33 1.88
CA ASP A 97 9.31 -5.17 2.99
C ASP A 97 9.27 -4.42 4.33
N ALA A 98 9.72 -3.17 4.34
CA ALA A 98 9.72 -2.36 5.55
C ALA A 98 8.31 -2.12 6.08
N LEU A 99 7.33 -1.90 5.19
CA LEU A 99 5.91 -1.78 5.58
C LEU A 99 5.39 -3.12 6.14
N GLY A 100 5.61 -4.22 5.42
CA GLY A 100 5.18 -5.56 5.87
C GLY A 100 5.76 -5.92 7.24
N LYS A 101 7.06 -5.67 7.45
CA LYS A 101 7.73 -5.86 8.76
C LYS A 101 7.16 -4.95 9.84
N ALA A 102 6.86 -3.68 9.52
CA ALA A 102 6.29 -2.75 10.49
C ALA A 102 4.89 -3.19 10.96
N ILE A 103 4.05 -3.72 10.06
CA ILE A 103 2.73 -4.26 10.41
C ILE A 103 2.89 -5.56 11.21
N ALA A 104 3.73 -6.49 10.74
CA ALA A 104 3.95 -7.77 11.40
C ALA A 104 4.50 -7.61 12.83
N ALA A 105 5.34 -6.61 13.06
CA ALA A 105 5.87 -6.29 14.40
C ALA A 105 4.78 -5.91 15.41
N ALA A 106 3.67 -5.33 14.94
CA ALA A 106 2.50 -5.03 15.77
C ALA A 106 1.66 -6.28 16.10
N LYS A 107 2.00 -7.46 15.56
CA LYS A 107 1.30 -8.74 15.75
C LYS A 107 -0.18 -8.70 15.32
N VAL A 108 -0.51 -7.83 14.38
CA VAL A 108 -1.82 -7.77 13.75
C VAL A 108 -1.74 -8.49 12.40
N PRO A 109 -2.65 -9.44 12.09
CA PRO A 109 -2.66 -10.07 10.78
C PRO A 109 -2.93 -9.03 9.70
N PHE A 110 -2.27 -9.17 8.55
CA PHE A 110 -2.51 -8.29 7.42
C PHE A 110 -2.65 -9.03 6.10
N LEU A 111 -3.36 -8.39 5.18
CA LEU A 111 -3.53 -8.82 3.80
C LEU A 111 -3.07 -7.68 2.88
N TRP A 112 -2.24 -8.01 1.91
CA TRP A 112 -1.94 -7.10 0.81
C TRP A 112 -2.84 -7.39 -0.38
N VAL A 113 -3.64 -6.41 -0.78
CA VAL A 113 -4.48 -6.47 -1.98
C VAL A 113 -3.69 -5.90 -3.15
N GLY A 114 -3.44 -6.74 -4.15
CA GLY A 114 -2.79 -6.33 -5.37
C GLY A 114 -3.59 -5.27 -6.14
N MET A 115 -2.89 -4.45 -6.90
CA MET A 115 -3.49 -3.42 -7.73
C MET A 115 -4.22 -4.06 -8.93
N PRO A 116 -5.43 -3.57 -9.28
CA PRO A 116 -6.19 -4.12 -10.39
C PRO A 116 -5.57 -3.72 -11.73
N ALA A 117 -6.09 -4.33 -12.80
CA ALA A 117 -5.79 -3.89 -14.15
C ALA A 117 -6.34 -2.48 -14.40
N PHE A 118 -5.58 -1.69 -15.17
CA PHE A 118 -5.96 -0.37 -15.64
C PHE A 118 -6.26 -0.42 -17.14
N ARG A 119 -7.01 0.57 -17.64
CA ARG A 119 -7.35 0.66 -19.07
C ARG A 119 -6.12 0.67 -19.99
N VAL A 120 -5.03 1.31 -19.54
CA VAL A 120 -3.80 1.42 -20.32
C VAL A 120 -2.94 0.17 -20.12
N PRO A 121 -2.61 -0.61 -21.17
CA PRO A 121 -1.92 -1.90 -21.02
C PRO A 121 -0.57 -1.80 -20.29
N LYS A 122 0.19 -0.73 -20.54
CA LYS A 122 1.45 -0.48 -19.84
C LYS A 122 1.26 -0.27 -18.34
N MET A 123 0.17 0.40 -17.93
CA MET A 123 -0.18 0.53 -16.51
C MET A 123 -0.44 -0.83 -15.88
N THR A 124 -1.23 -1.67 -16.55
CA THR A 124 -1.50 -3.05 -16.09
C THR A 124 -0.21 -3.86 -15.96
N SER A 125 0.69 -3.80 -16.95
CA SER A 125 1.98 -4.49 -16.87
C SER A 125 2.85 -4.01 -15.70
N ASP A 126 2.80 -2.73 -15.37
CA ASP A 126 3.54 -2.18 -14.22
C ASP A 126 2.90 -2.61 -12.90
N MET A 127 1.56 -2.62 -12.80
CA MET A 127 0.85 -3.12 -11.61
C MET A 127 1.08 -4.61 -11.38
N LEU A 128 1.11 -5.42 -12.45
CA LEU A 128 1.46 -6.85 -12.33
C LEU A 128 2.87 -7.02 -11.75
N ALA A 129 3.85 -6.27 -12.27
CA ALA A 129 5.21 -6.31 -11.75
C ALA A 129 5.31 -5.87 -10.29
N PHE A 130 4.47 -4.92 -9.85
CA PHE A 130 4.44 -4.52 -8.43
C PHE A 130 3.72 -5.55 -7.57
N ASN A 131 2.66 -6.17 -8.06
CA ASN A 131 1.95 -7.22 -7.34
C ASN A 131 2.82 -8.46 -7.08
N ASP A 132 3.77 -8.76 -7.98
CA ASP A 132 4.75 -9.84 -7.79
C ASP A 132 5.74 -9.58 -6.64
N ILE A 133 5.82 -8.34 -6.12
CA ILE A 133 6.70 -7.92 -5.01
C ILE A 133 5.99 -8.00 -3.65
N TYR A 134 4.66 -7.92 -3.63
CA TYR A 134 3.90 -7.78 -2.40
C TYR A 134 3.78 -9.09 -1.60
N HIS A 135 3.61 -8.99 -0.28
CA HIS A 135 3.57 -10.11 0.68
C HIS A 135 2.15 -10.44 1.14
#